data_AF-X1N7N0-F1
#
_entry.id   AF-X1N7N0-F1
#
_cell.length_a   1.000
_cell.length_b   1.000
_cell.length_c   1.000
_cell.angle_alpha   90.00
_cell.angle_beta   90.00
_cell.angle_gamma   90.00
#
_symmetry.space_group_name_H-M   'P 1'
#
loop_
_entity.id
_entity.type
_entity.pdbx_description
1 polymer ?
#
loop_
_entity_poly.entity_id
_entity_poly.type
_entity_poly.pdbx_seq_one_letter_code
_entity_poly.pdbx_strand_id
1 'polypeptide(L)'
;AYTTLYQCLVTLSKLLAPFTPFLSEELYQNLVCSVFPEAPDSVHLADFPVAERDRIDEQLSADTRLVMKVSSLGRAARSKAGIKVRQPLAKVIINVPSRTEREGLIKLENQLREELNVKGLEFVDDAARLGKEGYVISSEGGYTVAVPIEISPELQAEGMAREIVHRLQTMRRSAGFDIADYISTYYQGGAYIKRVAEDFADYIKQETLSRQLVEGVPGEGVFTESHKLAGYDILLGVKRLE
;
A
#
# COMPACT_ATOMS: atom_id res chain seq x y z
N ALA A 1 -10.57 11.65 3.34
CA ALA A 1 -10.23 10.30 3.84
C ALA A 1 -10.55 10.14 5.33
N TYR A 2 -9.98 10.95 6.24
CA TYR A 2 -10.18 10.79 7.69
C TYR A 2 -11.64 10.81 8.17
N THR A 3 -12.48 11.71 7.64
CA THR A 3 -13.92 11.75 7.98
C THR A 3 -14.65 10.46 7.59
N THR A 4 -14.38 9.95 6.39
CA THR A 4 -14.98 8.68 5.91
C THR A 4 -14.53 7.51 6.78
N LEU A 5 -13.23 7.41 7.09
CA LEU A 5 -12.70 6.37 7.97
C LEU A 5 -13.34 6.44 9.37
N TYR A 6 -13.41 7.64 9.94
CA TYR A 6 -14.07 7.88 11.23
C TYR A 6 -15.53 7.41 11.21
N GLN A 7 -16.32 7.85 10.21
CA GLN A 7 -17.72 7.45 10.06
C GLN A 7 -17.86 5.93 9.92
N CYS A 8 -17.01 5.28 9.12
CA CYS A 8 -17.01 3.83 8.97
C CYS A 8 -16.70 3.11 10.28
N LEU A 9 -15.66 3.53 11.01
CA LEU A 9 -15.26 2.90 12.27
C LEU A 9 -16.30 3.09 13.38
N VAL A 10 -16.90 4.28 13.49
CA VAL A 10 -17.98 4.56 14.45
C VAL A 10 -19.25 3.80 14.10
N THR A 11 -19.59 3.70 12.81
CA THR A 11 -20.76 2.90 12.39
C THR A 11 -20.51 1.42 12.65
N LEU A 12 -19.31 0.94 12.35
CA LEU A 12 -18.91 -0.45 12.58
C LEU A 12 -18.91 -0.79 14.08
N SER A 13 -18.41 0.09 14.96
CA SER A 13 -18.45 -0.17 16.40
C SER A 13 -19.89 -0.34 16.91
N LYS A 14 -20.83 0.48 16.45
CA LYS A 14 -22.26 0.33 16.76
C LYS A 14 -22.87 -0.96 16.19
N LEU A 15 -22.56 -1.33 14.95
CA LEU A 15 -23.03 -2.58 14.33
C LEU A 15 -22.50 -3.83 15.06
N LEU A 16 -21.26 -3.75 15.58
CA LEU A 16 -20.60 -4.84 16.29
C LEU A 16 -20.99 -4.94 17.77
N ALA A 17 -21.57 -3.88 18.36
CA ALA A 17 -21.91 -3.83 19.78
C ALA A 17 -22.66 -5.07 20.32
N PRO A 18 -23.67 -5.63 19.62
CA PRO A 18 -24.36 -6.83 20.08
C PRO A 18 -23.52 -8.12 20.03
N PHE A 19 -22.41 -8.14 19.27
CA PHE A 19 -21.61 -9.35 19.01
C PHE A 19 -20.24 -9.33 19.71
N THR A 20 -19.60 -8.17 19.77
CA THR A 20 -18.27 -7.99 20.36
C THR A 20 -18.27 -6.78 21.32
N PRO A 21 -18.97 -6.89 22.46
CA PRO A 21 -19.33 -5.73 23.29
C PRO A 21 -18.13 -4.98 23.87
N PHE A 22 -17.05 -5.68 24.23
CA PHE A 22 -15.86 -5.03 24.80
C PHE A 22 -15.02 -4.31 23.74
N LEU A 23 -14.85 -4.91 22.56
CA LEU A 23 -14.09 -4.32 21.47
C LEU A 23 -14.81 -3.09 20.88
N SER A 24 -16.11 -3.23 20.65
CA SER A 24 -16.96 -2.12 20.18
C SER A 24 -16.97 -0.95 21.18
N GLU A 25 -17.02 -1.24 22.48
CA GLU A 25 -16.91 -0.25 23.54
C GLU A 25 -15.57 0.47 23.50
N GLU A 26 -14.46 -0.26 23.49
CA GLU A 26 -13.11 0.33 23.42
C GLU A 26 -12.93 1.23 22.18
N LEU A 27 -13.39 0.77 21.02
CA LEU A 27 -13.38 1.58 19.79
C LEU A 27 -14.21 2.85 19.94
N TYR A 28 -15.42 2.74 20.49
CA TYR A 28 -16.32 3.88 20.64
C TYR A 28 -15.80 4.90 21.67
N GLN A 29 -15.27 4.45 22.81
CA GLN A 29 -14.63 5.32 23.81
C GLN A 29 -13.48 6.13 23.19
N ASN A 30 -12.60 5.45 22.46
CA ASN A 30 -11.42 6.06 21.86
C ASN A 30 -11.75 7.02 20.71
N LEU A 31 -12.80 6.74 19.93
CA LEU A 31 -13.15 7.52 18.74
C LEU A 31 -14.18 8.62 19.03
N VAL A 32 -15.18 8.34 19.85
CA VAL A 32 -16.34 9.22 20.06
C VAL A 32 -16.23 9.96 21.39
N CYS A 33 -16.21 9.25 22.53
CA CYS A 33 -16.24 9.88 23.85
C CYS A 33 -15.01 10.76 24.13
N SER A 34 -13.85 10.39 23.59
CA SER A 34 -12.61 11.17 23.70
C SER A 34 -12.67 12.54 22.98
N VAL A 35 -13.56 12.69 22.00
CA VAL A 35 -13.68 13.89 21.15
C VAL A 35 -14.98 14.66 21.40
N PHE A 36 -16.06 13.95 21.73
CA PHE A 36 -17.41 14.49 21.89
C PHE A 36 -17.97 14.15 23.28
N PRO A 37 -17.75 15.01 24.30
CA PRO A 37 -18.21 14.77 25.67
C PRO A 37 -19.73 14.65 25.84
N GLU A 38 -20.50 15.15 24.88
CA GLU A 38 -21.98 15.14 24.88
C GLU A 38 -22.56 13.86 24.23
N ALA A 39 -21.72 13.01 23.64
CA ALA A 39 -22.17 11.74 23.07
C ALA A 39 -22.56 10.75 24.17
N PRO A 40 -23.41 9.74 23.88
CA PRO A 40 -23.69 8.68 24.84
C PRO A 40 -22.42 8.08 25.43
N ASP A 41 -22.39 7.86 26.74
CA ASP A 41 -21.19 7.42 27.46
C ASP A 41 -20.73 6.00 27.10
N SER A 42 -21.48 5.26 26.30
CA SER A 42 -21.16 3.90 25.87
C SER A 42 -21.80 3.60 24.51
N VAL A 43 -21.15 2.74 23.71
CA VAL A 43 -21.71 2.28 22.43
C VAL A 43 -23.04 1.54 22.63
N HIS A 44 -23.23 0.91 23.78
CA HIS A 44 -24.43 0.15 24.14
C HIS A 44 -25.63 1.04 24.49
N LEU A 45 -25.38 2.35 24.66
CA LEU A 45 -26.41 3.37 24.84
C LEU A 45 -26.66 4.17 23.56
N ALA A 46 -25.88 3.92 22.51
CA ALA A 46 -26.04 4.62 21.23
C ALA A 46 -27.15 3.98 20.38
N ASP A 47 -27.82 4.81 19.59
CA ASP A 47 -28.79 4.33 18.61
C ASP A 47 -28.15 3.42 17.57
N PHE A 48 -28.87 2.36 17.21
CA PHE A 48 -28.48 1.46 16.14
C PHE A 48 -28.43 2.23 14.81
N PRO A 49 -27.36 2.07 14.00
CA PRO A 49 -27.19 2.88 12.80
C PRO A 49 -28.25 2.55 11.74
N VAL A 50 -28.80 3.60 11.13
CA VAL A 50 -29.80 3.53 10.06
C VAL A 50 -29.19 3.95 8.74
N ALA A 51 -29.44 3.20 7.68
CA ALA A 51 -28.88 3.49 6.36
C ALA A 51 -29.53 4.71 5.69
N GLU A 52 -28.71 5.67 5.27
CA GLU A 52 -29.10 6.80 4.42
C GLU A 52 -29.20 6.33 2.96
N ARG A 53 -30.43 6.01 2.50
CA ARG A 53 -30.68 5.38 1.20
C ARG A 53 -30.26 6.23 0.01
N ASP A 54 -30.34 7.55 0.15
CA ASP A 54 -29.92 8.56 -0.83
C ASP A 54 -28.40 8.61 -1.03
N ARG A 55 -27.61 8.11 -0.07
CA ARG A 55 -26.15 8.00 -0.18
C ARG A 55 -25.66 6.70 -0.82
N ILE A 56 -26.57 5.78 -1.15
CA ILE A 56 -26.21 4.50 -1.77
C ILE A 56 -26.05 4.71 -3.27
N ASP A 57 -24.79 4.72 -3.73
CA ASP A 57 -24.44 4.75 -5.15
C ASP A 57 -24.08 3.33 -5.63
N GLU A 58 -25.04 2.69 -6.31
CA GLU A 58 -24.87 1.36 -6.88
C GLU A 58 -23.85 1.32 -8.02
N GLN A 59 -23.74 2.41 -8.79
CA GLN A 59 -22.77 2.50 -9.87
C GLN A 59 -21.35 2.61 -9.32
N LEU A 60 -21.12 3.47 -8.33
CA LEU A 60 -19.83 3.57 -7.64
C LEU A 60 -19.44 2.23 -6.98
N SER A 61 -20.41 1.53 -6.41
CA SER A 61 -20.20 0.20 -5.82
C SER A 61 -19.80 -0.82 -6.89
N ALA A 62 -20.43 -0.79 -8.06
CA ALA A 62 -20.05 -1.63 -9.19
C ALA A 62 -18.65 -1.29 -9.72
N ASP A 63 -18.33 -0.01 -9.88
CA ASP A 63 -17.02 0.49 -10.32
C ASP A 63 -15.91 0.07 -9.33
N THR A 64 -16.18 0.14 -8.02
CA THR A 64 -15.25 -0.29 -6.98
C THR A 64 -14.99 -1.80 -7.02
N ARG A 65 -16.04 -2.62 -7.22
CA ARG A 65 -15.90 -4.07 -7.42
C ARG A 65 -15.06 -4.38 -8.65
N LEU A 66 -15.23 -3.60 -9.72
CA LEU A 66 -14.45 -3.73 -10.94
C LEU A 66 -12.98 -3.39 -10.71
N VAL A 67 -12.66 -2.31 -9.98
CA VAL A 67 -11.29 -1.98 -9.57
C VAL A 67 -10.68 -3.16 -8.83
N MET A 68 -11.36 -3.72 -7.82
CA MET A 68 -10.85 -4.87 -7.07
C MET A 68 -10.55 -6.09 -7.97
N LYS A 69 -11.44 -6.39 -8.93
CA LYS A 69 -11.26 -7.49 -9.87
C LYS A 69 -10.04 -7.27 -10.77
N VAL A 70 -9.90 -6.09 -11.36
CA VAL A 70 -8.75 -5.74 -12.21
C VAL A 70 -7.46 -5.72 -11.40
N SER A 71 -7.48 -5.20 -10.18
CA SER A 71 -6.33 -5.24 -9.27
C SER A 71 -5.89 -6.67 -8.94
N SER A 72 -6.84 -7.58 -8.72
CA SER A 72 -6.57 -9.01 -8.51
C SER A 72 -5.89 -9.63 -9.73
N LEU A 73 -6.41 -9.39 -10.93
CA LEU A 73 -5.82 -9.89 -12.18
C LEU A 73 -4.42 -9.32 -12.42
N GLY A 74 -4.21 -8.04 -12.16
CA GLY A 74 -2.89 -7.43 -12.27
C GLY A 74 -1.90 -8.01 -11.24
N ARG A 75 -2.31 -8.24 -10.00
CA ARG A 75 -1.47 -8.92 -9.00
C ARG A 75 -1.16 -10.37 -9.40
N ALA A 76 -2.11 -11.09 -9.98
CA ALA A 76 -1.88 -12.43 -10.52
C ALA A 76 -0.88 -12.42 -11.68
N ALA A 77 -1.02 -11.49 -12.63
CA ALA A 77 -0.06 -11.31 -13.73
C ALA A 77 1.35 -10.97 -13.20
N ARG A 78 1.46 -10.07 -12.21
CA ARG A 78 2.74 -9.74 -11.55
C ARG A 78 3.38 -10.94 -10.88
N SER A 79 2.57 -11.73 -10.15
CA SER A 79 3.07 -12.94 -9.50
C SER A 79 3.60 -13.95 -10.51
N LYS A 80 2.89 -14.15 -11.63
CA LYS A 80 3.36 -15.00 -12.75
C LYS A 80 4.67 -14.49 -13.36
N ALA A 81 4.85 -13.17 -13.43
CA ALA A 81 6.08 -12.52 -13.90
C ALA A 81 7.23 -12.54 -12.86
N GLY A 82 7.00 -13.00 -11.62
CA GLY A 82 7.99 -12.94 -10.55
C GLY A 82 8.25 -11.53 -10.01
N ILE A 83 7.37 -10.56 -10.31
CA ILE A 83 7.55 -9.15 -9.93
C ILE A 83 6.88 -8.90 -8.57
N LYS A 84 7.69 -8.55 -7.56
CA LYS A 84 7.20 -8.18 -6.21
C LYS A 84 6.29 -6.96 -6.25
N VAL A 85 5.26 -6.90 -5.39
CA VAL A 85 4.27 -5.81 -5.33
C VAL A 85 4.90 -4.41 -5.11
N ARG A 86 5.98 -4.31 -4.33
CA ARG A 86 6.66 -3.03 -4.03
C ARG A 86 7.43 -2.44 -5.20
N GLN A 87 7.74 -3.25 -6.21
CA GLN A 87 8.36 -2.79 -7.45
C GLN A 87 7.37 -1.95 -8.26
N PRO A 88 7.54 -0.63 -8.42
CA PRO A 88 6.66 0.14 -9.29
C PRO A 88 6.85 -0.29 -10.75
N LEU A 89 5.77 -0.24 -11.53
CA LEU A 89 5.80 -0.48 -12.98
C LEU A 89 5.41 0.77 -13.75
N ALA A 90 5.95 0.93 -14.95
CA ALA A 90 5.66 2.10 -15.79
C ALA A 90 4.17 2.15 -16.17
N LYS A 91 3.65 1.04 -16.66
CA LYS A 91 2.24 0.92 -17.05
C LYS A 91 1.76 -0.52 -17.00
N VAL A 92 0.45 -0.68 -16.91
CA VAL A 92 -0.24 -1.95 -17.18
C VAL A 92 -1.27 -1.72 -18.27
N ILE A 93 -1.51 -2.77 -19.04
CA ILE A 93 -2.52 -2.73 -20.11
C ILE A 93 -3.74 -3.52 -19.65
N ILE A 94 -4.92 -2.93 -19.80
CA ILE A 94 -6.19 -3.46 -19.32
C ILE A 94 -7.14 -3.57 -20.50
N ASN A 95 -7.79 -4.71 -20.62
CA ASN A 95 -8.94 -4.90 -21.49
C ASN A 95 -10.15 -5.28 -20.63
N VAL A 96 -11.26 -4.60 -20.85
CA VAL A 96 -12.55 -4.85 -20.22
C VAL A 96 -13.62 -4.98 -21.31
N PRO A 97 -14.66 -5.80 -21.09
CA PRO A 97 -15.60 -6.15 -22.15
C PRO A 97 -16.55 -5.00 -22.55
N SER A 98 -16.83 -4.06 -21.63
CA SER A 98 -17.76 -2.94 -21.90
C SER A 98 -17.09 -1.56 -21.82
N ARG A 99 -17.56 -0.63 -22.64
CA ARG A 99 -17.16 0.80 -22.56
C ARG A 99 -17.56 1.45 -21.23
N THR A 100 -18.73 1.10 -20.69
CA THR A 100 -19.19 1.63 -19.40
C THR A 100 -18.26 1.23 -18.26
N GLU A 101 -17.78 -0.01 -18.27
CA GLU A 101 -16.80 -0.52 -17.29
C GLU A 101 -15.46 0.20 -17.42
N ARG A 102 -15.01 0.45 -18.66
CA ARG A 102 -13.81 1.25 -18.92
C ARG A 102 -13.93 2.66 -18.35
N GLU A 103 -15.08 3.32 -18.55
CA GLU A 103 -15.35 4.64 -17.99
C GLU A 103 -15.35 4.63 -16.46
N GLY A 104 -15.94 3.61 -15.83
CA GLY A 104 -15.90 3.41 -14.37
C GLY A 104 -14.47 3.27 -13.84
N LEU A 105 -13.62 2.50 -14.53
CA LEU A 105 -12.20 2.36 -14.17
C LEU A 105 -11.40 3.65 -14.36
N ILE A 106 -11.71 4.44 -15.38
CA ILE A 106 -11.06 5.74 -15.60
C ILE A 106 -11.43 6.72 -14.47
N LYS A 107 -12.69 6.74 -14.01
CA LYS A 107 -13.11 7.55 -12.86
C LYS A 107 -12.33 7.20 -11.58
N LEU A 108 -12.00 5.92 -11.41
CA LEU A 108 -11.26 5.39 -10.26
C LEU A 108 -9.79 5.06 -10.60
N GLU A 109 -9.22 5.69 -11.63
CA GLU A 109 -7.87 5.38 -12.13
C GLU A 109 -6.81 5.47 -11.03
N ASN A 110 -6.87 6.50 -10.18
CA ASN A 110 -5.89 6.69 -9.11
C ASN A 110 -5.90 5.52 -8.12
N GLN A 111 -7.08 5.06 -7.71
CA GLN A 111 -7.21 3.91 -6.82
C GLN A 111 -6.63 2.64 -7.46
N LEU A 112 -6.94 2.41 -8.74
CA LEU A 112 -6.41 1.26 -9.46
C LEU A 112 -4.88 1.33 -9.63
N ARG A 113 -4.32 2.52 -9.88
CA ARG A 113 -2.87 2.75 -9.98
C ARG A 113 -2.15 2.49 -8.66
N GLU A 114 -2.72 2.93 -7.55
CA GLU A 114 -2.20 2.69 -6.21
C GLU A 114 -2.22 1.20 -5.87
N GLU A 115 -3.36 0.54 -6.10
CA GLU A 115 -3.52 -0.89 -5.84
C GLU A 115 -2.53 -1.75 -6.64
N LEU A 116 -2.32 -1.39 -7.92
CA LEU A 116 -1.38 -2.10 -8.78
C LEU A 116 0.07 -1.60 -8.65
N ASN A 117 0.32 -0.51 -7.92
CA ASN A 117 1.60 0.19 -7.84
C ASN A 117 2.21 0.46 -9.23
N VAL A 118 1.47 1.20 -10.06
CA VAL A 118 1.84 1.50 -11.45
C VAL A 118 1.77 3.00 -11.74
N LYS A 119 2.65 3.48 -12.62
CA LYS A 119 2.71 4.90 -12.98
C LYS A 119 1.65 5.30 -14.01
N GLY A 120 1.09 4.35 -14.76
CA GLY A 120 0.01 4.62 -15.71
C GLY A 120 -0.81 3.39 -16.07
N LEU A 121 -1.98 3.63 -16.66
CA LEU A 121 -2.87 2.60 -17.19
C LEU A 121 -3.03 2.81 -18.70
N GLU A 122 -3.09 1.72 -19.45
CA GLU A 122 -3.40 1.74 -20.88
C GLU A 122 -4.62 0.83 -21.12
N PHE A 123 -5.66 1.35 -21.75
CA PHE A 123 -6.86 0.58 -22.04
C PHE A 123 -6.92 0.21 -23.52
N VAL A 124 -7.12 -1.08 -23.81
CA VAL A 124 -7.24 -1.60 -25.18
C VAL A 124 -8.59 -2.28 -25.37
N ASP A 125 -9.15 -2.17 -26.58
CA ASP A 125 -10.44 -2.79 -26.91
C ASP A 125 -10.31 -4.27 -27.30
N ASP A 126 -9.15 -4.67 -27.81
CA ASP A 126 -8.89 -6.04 -28.26
C ASP A 126 -7.80 -6.72 -27.42
N ALA A 127 -8.19 -7.74 -26.66
CA ALA A 127 -7.30 -8.55 -25.85
C ALA A 127 -6.22 -9.29 -26.68
N ALA A 128 -6.46 -9.55 -27.97
CA ALA A 128 -5.46 -10.16 -28.84
C ALA A 128 -4.21 -9.28 -28.99
N ARG A 129 -4.33 -7.96 -28.80
CA ARG A 129 -3.19 -7.03 -28.81
C ARG A 129 -2.30 -7.12 -27.57
N LEU A 130 -2.74 -7.83 -26.53
CA LEU A 130 -2.03 -8.00 -25.26
C LEU A 130 -0.99 -9.13 -25.32
N GLY A 131 -1.12 -10.06 -26.27
CA GLY A 131 -0.18 -11.17 -26.51
C GLY A 131 1.16 -10.76 -27.14
N LYS A 132 1.58 -9.51 -26.97
CA LYS A 132 2.87 -9.01 -27.48
C LYS A 132 4.02 -9.52 -26.61
N GLU A 133 5.16 -9.76 -27.26
CA GLU A 133 6.43 -10.04 -26.57
C GLU A 133 6.68 -8.99 -25.48
N GLY A 134 7.10 -9.43 -24.29
CA GLY A 134 7.43 -8.55 -23.16
C GLY A 134 6.34 -8.32 -22.12
N TYR A 135 5.18 -8.98 -22.21
CA TYR A 135 4.11 -8.91 -21.20
C TYR A 135 3.71 -10.28 -20.65
N VAL A 136 3.33 -10.30 -19.37
CA VAL A 136 2.64 -11.43 -18.72
C VAL A 136 1.18 -11.08 -18.50
N ILE A 137 0.31 -12.00 -18.88
CA ILE A 137 -1.14 -11.78 -18.94
C ILE A 137 -1.86 -12.60 -17.88
N SER A 138 -2.90 -12.00 -17.29
CA SER A 138 -3.92 -12.73 -16.54
C SER A 138 -5.30 -12.32 -17.03
N SER A 139 -6.14 -13.32 -17.30
CA SER A 139 -7.49 -13.13 -17.81
C SER A 139 -8.50 -13.94 -17.00
N GLU A 140 -9.68 -13.36 -16.76
CA GLU A 140 -10.80 -14.05 -16.11
C GLU A 140 -12.11 -13.39 -16.54
N GLY A 141 -13.07 -14.19 -17.01
CA GLY A 141 -14.44 -13.73 -17.29
C GLY A 141 -14.55 -12.53 -18.26
N GLY A 142 -13.71 -12.48 -19.30
CA GLY A 142 -13.70 -11.38 -20.29
C GLY A 142 -12.86 -10.16 -19.91
N TYR A 143 -12.23 -10.16 -18.73
CA TYR A 143 -11.31 -9.11 -18.29
C TYR A 143 -9.89 -9.61 -18.47
N THR A 144 -8.99 -8.75 -18.94
CA THR A 144 -7.58 -9.09 -19.11
C THR A 144 -6.68 -7.97 -18.61
N VAL A 145 -5.64 -8.33 -17.87
CA VAL A 145 -4.59 -7.41 -17.43
C VAL A 145 -3.24 -7.95 -17.85
N ALA A 146 -2.44 -7.10 -18.50
CA ALA A 146 -1.10 -7.39 -18.93
C ALA A 146 -0.08 -6.50 -18.21
N VAL A 147 0.97 -7.14 -17.70
CA VAL A 147 2.04 -6.54 -16.92
C VAL A 147 3.35 -6.64 -17.70
N PRO A 148 4.13 -5.56 -17.84
CA PRO A 148 5.43 -5.63 -18.51
C PRO A 148 6.43 -6.47 -17.71
N ILE A 149 7.23 -7.26 -18.42
CA ILE A 149 8.32 -8.08 -17.85
C ILE A 149 9.55 -7.21 -17.57
N GLU A 150 9.83 -6.27 -18.47
CA GLU A 150 10.99 -5.39 -18.36
C GLU A 150 10.69 -4.19 -17.49
N ILE A 151 11.62 -3.89 -16.58
CA ILE A 151 11.53 -2.79 -15.64
C ILE A 151 12.75 -1.90 -15.88
N SER A 152 12.52 -0.61 -16.10
CA SER A 152 13.61 0.35 -16.33
C SER A 152 14.53 0.46 -15.10
N PRO A 153 15.81 0.81 -15.28
CA PRO A 153 16.74 0.97 -14.16
C PRO A 153 16.23 1.92 -13.07
N GLU A 154 15.53 2.99 -13.45
CA GLU A 154 14.98 3.98 -12.53
C GLU A 154 13.86 3.38 -11.66
N LEU A 155 12.97 2.60 -12.28
CA LEU A 155 11.91 1.90 -11.55
C LEU A 155 12.51 0.80 -10.66
N GLN A 156 13.52 0.07 -11.12
CA GLN A 156 14.22 -0.92 -10.30
C GLN A 156 14.85 -0.28 -9.05
N ALA A 157 15.46 0.90 -9.21
CA ALA A 157 16.02 1.67 -8.10
C ALA A 157 14.93 2.15 -7.12
N GLU A 158 13.80 2.67 -7.63
CA GLU A 158 12.65 3.06 -6.78
C GLU A 158 12.08 1.86 -6.02
N GLY A 159 11.97 0.69 -6.69
CA GLY A 159 11.54 -0.56 -6.06
C GLY A 159 12.50 -1.03 -4.97
N MET A 160 13.80 -0.90 -5.20
CA MET A 160 14.83 -1.19 -4.19
C MET A 160 14.70 -0.25 -2.98
N ALA A 161 14.52 1.06 -3.19
CA ALA A 161 14.30 2.02 -2.11
C ALA A 161 13.07 1.65 -1.26
N ARG A 162 11.97 1.25 -1.89
CA ARG A 162 10.76 0.78 -1.18
C ARG A 162 10.99 -0.50 -0.39
N GLU A 163 11.78 -1.44 -0.90
CA GLU A 163 12.17 -2.64 -0.14
C GLU A 163 13.05 -2.27 1.06
N ILE A 164 13.99 -1.33 0.92
CA ILE A 164 14.83 -0.82 2.01
C ILE A 164 13.95 -0.19 3.10
N VAL A 165 13.04 0.72 2.73
CA VAL A 165 12.07 1.34 3.66
C VAL A 165 11.28 0.27 4.41
N HIS A 166 10.78 -0.74 3.71
CA HIS A 166 10.02 -1.82 4.32
C HIS A 166 10.86 -2.62 5.34
N ARG A 167 12.14 -2.89 5.04
CA ARG A 167 13.05 -3.56 5.99
C ARG A 167 13.29 -2.69 7.22
N LEU A 168 13.63 -1.42 7.02
CA LEU A 168 13.83 -0.47 8.12
C LEU A 168 12.59 -0.37 9.02
N GLN A 169 11.40 -0.26 8.44
CA GLN A 169 10.15 -0.21 9.20
C GLN A 169 9.88 -1.50 9.97
N THR A 170 10.24 -2.65 9.41
CA THR A 170 10.15 -3.93 10.11
C THR A 170 11.13 -3.99 11.26
N MET A 171 12.39 -3.57 11.03
CA MET A 171 13.44 -3.50 12.05
C MET A 171 13.06 -2.55 13.20
N ARG A 172 12.45 -1.39 12.92
CA ARG A 172 11.95 -0.47 13.96
C ARG A 172 10.98 -1.17 14.91
N ARG A 173 10.03 -1.92 14.36
CA ARG A 173 9.08 -2.70 15.16
C ARG A 173 9.78 -3.83 15.93
N SER A 174 10.69 -4.55 15.29
CA SER A 174 11.46 -5.63 15.94
C SER A 174 12.35 -5.12 17.08
N ALA A 175 12.89 -3.90 16.95
CA ALA A 175 13.69 -3.24 17.96
C ALA A 175 12.85 -2.58 19.09
N GLY A 176 11.52 -2.67 19.02
CA GLY A 176 10.61 -2.14 20.03
C GLY A 176 10.49 -0.61 20.04
N PHE A 177 10.75 0.06 18.90
CA PHE A 177 10.61 1.51 18.79
C PHE A 177 9.15 1.90 18.62
N ASP A 178 8.79 3.08 19.14
CA ASP A 178 7.47 3.64 18.94
C ASP A 178 7.30 4.15 17.50
N ILE A 179 6.05 4.19 17.03
CA ILE A 179 5.73 4.60 15.65
C ILE A 179 6.20 6.04 15.35
N ALA A 180 6.24 6.90 16.37
CA ALA A 180 6.65 8.29 16.28
C ALA A 180 8.15 8.52 16.51
N ASP A 181 8.91 7.48 16.89
CA ASP A 181 10.33 7.62 17.19
C ASP A 181 11.14 8.03 15.96
N TYR A 182 12.03 9.02 16.14
CA TYR A 182 13.03 9.36 15.16
C TYR A 182 14.24 8.44 15.27
N ILE A 183 14.84 8.08 14.14
CA ILE A 183 16.00 7.17 14.10
C ILE A 183 17.19 7.77 13.33
N SER A 184 18.37 7.19 13.56
CA SER A 184 19.47 7.22 12.60
C SER A 184 19.52 5.87 11.88
N THR A 185 19.65 5.92 10.56
CA THR A 185 19.74 4.72 9.73
C THR A 185 21.16 4.55 9.23
N TYR A 186 21.68 3.33 9.39
CA TYR A 186 22.98 2.92 8.88
C TYR A 186 22.76 1.90 7.76
N TYR A 187 23.58 1.96 6.73
CA TYR A 187 23.56 0.97 5.67
C TYR A 187 24.96 0.66 5.17
N GLN A 188 25.14 -0.57 4.70
CA GLN A 188 26.34 -0.99 3.99
C GLN A 188 25.95 -1.97 2.88
N GLY A 189 26.50 -1.76 1.69
CA GLY A 189 26.21 -2.59 0.52
C GLY A 189 27.11 -2.22 -0.66
N GLY A 190 26.95 -2.92 -1.78
CA GLY A 190 27.69 -2.63 -3.01
C GLY A 190 27.30 -1.29 -3.65
N ALA A 191 28.00 -0.91 -4.73
CA ALA A 191 27.83 0.37 -5.42
C ALA A 191 26.37 0.66 -5.85
N TYR A 192 25.61 -0.37 -6.21
CA TYR A 192 24.19 -0.22 -6.55
C TYR A 192 23.35 0.23 -5.35
N ILE A 193 23.54 -0.39 -4.18
CA ILE A 193 22.82 -0.01 -2.95
C ILE A 193 23.19 1.41 -2.53
N LYS A 194 24.47 1.76 -2.62
CA LYS A 194 24.95 3.12 -2.34
C LYS A 194 24.23 4.14 -3.21
N ARG A 195 24.21 3.92 -4.53
CA ARG A 195 23.49 4.78 -5.47
C ARG A 195 22.00 4.90 -5.13
N VAL A 196 21.32 3.80 -4.82
CA VAL A 196 19.89 3.83 -4.44
C VAL A 196 19.67 4.63 -3.15
N ALA A 197 20.54 4.45 -2.15
CA ALA A 197 20.45 5.18 -0.89
C ALA A 197 20.68 6.69 -1.07
N GLU A 198 21.55 7.08 -2.01
CA GLU A 198 21.79 8.48 -2.40
C GLU A 198 20.62 9.06 -3.21
N ASP A 199 20.23 8.40 -4.30
CA ASP A 199 19.18 8.85 -5.23
C ASP A 199 17.80 8.98 -4.54
N PHE A 200 17.53 8.13 -3.53
CA PHE A 200 16.26 8.10 -2.79
C PHE A 200 16.40 8.47 -1.31
N ALA A 201 17.47 9.19 -0.94
CA ALA A 201 17.78 9.52 0.45
C ALA A 201 16.61 10.19 1.18
N ASP A 202 16.00 11.20 0.56
CA ASP A 202 14.90 11.98 1.16
C ASP A 202 13.64 11.14 1.36
N TYR A 203 13.30 10.32 0.36
CA TYR A 203 12.19 9.37 0.46
C TYR A 203 12.41 8.37 1.59
N ILE A 204 13.59 7.74 1.66
CA ILE A 204 13.91 6.75 2.71
C ILE A 204 13.84 7.42 4.09
N LYS A 205 14.42 8.62 4.26
CA LYS A 205 14.38 9.36 5.53
C LYS A 205 12.96 9.68 5.97
N GLN A 206 12.16 10.24 5.07
CA GLN A 206 10.77 10.63 5.36
C GLN A 206 9.93 9.43 5.75
N GLU A 207 9.96 8.36 4.94
CA GLU A 207 9.15 7.17 5.18
C GLU A 207 9.57 6.39 6.42
N THR A 208 10.80 6.56 6.92
CA THR A 208 11.32 5.83 8.09
C THR A 208 11.48 6.69 9.35
N LEU A 209 11.09 7.96 9.31
CA LEU A 209 11.39 8.96 10.35
C LEU A 209 12.90 9.00 10.69
N SER A 210 13.74 8.78 9.70
CA SER A 210 15.19 8.81 9.87
C SER A 210 15.73 10.22 9.65
N ARG A 211 16.56 10.71 10.56
CA ARG A 211 17.20 12.03 10.45
C ARG A 211 18.41 12.00 9.52
N GLN A 212 19.05 10.84 9.37
CA GLN A 212 20.26 10.68 8.58
C GLN A 212 20.41 9.25 8.06
N LEU A 213 21.01 9.14 6.87
CA LEU A 213 21.48 7.89 6.28
C LEU A 213 23.00 7.89 6.29
N VAL A 214 23.59 6.96 7.02
CA VAL A 214 25.04 6.88 7.21
C VAL A 214 25.55 5.60 6.57
N GLU A 215 26.46 5.75 5.60
CA GLU A 215 27.18 4.60 5.03
C GLU A 215 28.25 4.12 6.03
N GLY A 216 28.23 2.83 6.38
CA GLY A 216 29.27 2.21 7.20
C GLY A 216 28.79 1.16 8.19
N VAL A 217 29.76 0.52 8.85
CA VAL A 217 29.50 -0.51 9.87
C VAL A 217 29.00 0.18 11.14
N PRO A 218 27.81 -0.18 11.64
CA PRO A 218 27.24 0.43 12.84
C PRO A 218 28.09 0.15 14.10
N GLY A 219 28.19 1.14 15.00
CA GLY A 219 28.87 1.03 16.29
C GLY A 219 28.02 0.34 17.38
N GLU A 220 28.51 0.30 18.63
CA GLU A 220 27.78 -0.26 19.77
C GLU A 220 26.41 0.41 19.97
N GLY A 221 25.38 -0.39 20.27
CA GLY A 221 24.02 0.07 20.56
C GLY A 221 23.13 0.33 19.33
N VAL A 222 23.54 -0.11 18.13
CA VAL A 222 22.68 -0.10 16.93
C VAL A 222 22.06 -1.47 16.73
N PHE A 223 20.76 -1.53 16.45
CA PHE A 223 20.08 -2.78 16.08
C PHE A 223 20.31 -3.06 14.59
N THR A 224 20.84 -4.23 14.24
CA THR A 224 21.33 -4.53 12.88
C THR A 224 20.77 -5.82 12.33
N GLU A 225 20.51 -5.83 11.02
CA GLU A 225 20.07 -7.03 10.30
C GLU A 225 20.69 -7.06 8.89
N SER A 226 21.14 -8.25 8.47
CA SER A 226 21.59 -8.51 7.11
C SER A 226 20.44 -9.03 6.25
N HIS A 227 20.32 -8.51 5.04
CA HIS A 227 19.29 -8.90 4.09
C HIS A 227 19.85 -9.12 2.69
N LYS A 228 19.18 -9.99 1.94
CA LYS A 228 19.38 -10.15 0.50
C LYS A 228 18.19 -9.57 -0.25
N LEU A 229 18.37 -8.41 -0.87
CA LEU A 229 17.32 -7.69 -1.60
C LEU A 229 17.61 -7.76 -3.09
N ALA A 230 16.72 -8.42 -3.85
CA ALA A 230 16.84 -8.59 -5.30
C ALA A 230 18.23 -9.08 -5.77
N GLY A 231 18.86 -9.96 -4.98
CA GLY A 231 20.19 -10.50 -5.27
C GLY A 231 21.37 -9.71 -4.68
N TYR A 232 21.12 -8.50 -4.17
CA TYR A 232 22.14 -7.66 -3.51
C TYR A 232 22.14 -7.90 -2.00
N ASP A 233 23.32 -8.11 -1.44
CA ASP A 233 23.51 -8.17 0.00
C ASP A 233 23.60 -6.74 0.55
N ILE A 234 22.82 -6.49 1.60
CA ILE A 234 22.76 -5.21 2.31
C ILE A 234 22.72 -5.48 3.81
N LEU A 235 23.56 -4.77 4.55
CA LEU A 235 23.49 -4.68 6.00
C LEU A 235 22.77 -3.37 6.34
N LEU A 236 21.71 -3.45 7.14
CA LEU A 236 20.97 -2.31 7.65
C LEU A 236 21.14 -2.19 9.16
N GLY A 237 21.12 -0.96 9.66
CA GLY A 237 21.15 -0.66 11.08
C GLY A 237 20.16 0.46 11.43
N VAL A 238 19.49 0.33 12.57
CA VAL A 238 18.61 1.36 13.13
C VAL A 238 19.02 1.69 14.56
N LYS A 239 19.12 2.99 14.86
CA LYS A 239 19.37 3.49 16.21
C LYS A 239 18.32 4.54 16.55
N ARG A 240 17.58 4.35 17.63
CA ARG A 240 16.65 5.36 18.14
C ARG A 240 17.42 6.61 18.56
N LEU A 241 16.91 7.77 18.19
CA LEU A 241 17.40 9.06 18.69
C LEU A 241 16.65 9.41 19.97
N GLU A 242 17.37 9.96 20.93
CA GLU A 242 16.76 10.56 22.13
C GLU A 242 16.03 11.87 21.80
#